data_AF-A0A7L5I5I6-F1
#
_entry.id   AF-A0A7L5I5I6-F1
#
_cell.length_a   1.000
_cell.length_b   1.000
_cell.length_c   1.000
_cell.angle_alpha   90.00
_cell.angle_beta   90.00
_cell.angle_gamma   90.00
#
_symmetry.space_group_name_H-M   'P 1'
#
loop_
_entity.id
_entity.type
_entity.pdbx_description
1 polymer ?
#
loop_
_entity_poly.entity_id
_entity_poly.type
_entity_poly.pdbx_seq_one_letter_code
_entity_poly.pdbx_strand_id
1 'polypeptide(L)'
;MTNAISISSQESIFGGISILKENLTALIKEFKKAIEEHTKTRKYNNLCVEIIRDMENLSAFYFKLKNPIEDKQFKDISKKLIKIYQEINDISYKRMREAENKSKKYDEKVFFASLALVEIINFSLDDDLMKTMGGYKKANLIELGKTIYE
;
A
#
# COMPACT_ATOMS: atom_id res chain seq x y z
N MET A 1 0.69 4.51 31.55
CA MET A 1 0.08 3.17 31.35
C MET A 1 0.12 2.88 29.87
N THR A 2 1.15 2.18 29.42
CA THR A 2 1.36 1.80 28.03
C THR A 2 0.45 0.62 27.75
N ASN A 3 -0.58 0.80 26.91
CA ASN A 3 -1.41 -0.31 26.45
C ASN A 3 -0.53 -1.24 25.62
N ALA A 4 0.03 -2.25 26.28
CA ALA A 4 0.64 -3.39 25.64
C ALA A 4 -0.46 -4.06 24.81
N ILE A 5 -0.36 -3.92 23.50
CA ILE A 5 -1.00 -4.81 22.55
C ILE A 5 -0.58 -6.22 23.02
N SER A 6 -1.51 -6.99 23.59
CA SER A 6 -1.21 -8.27 24.22
C SER A 6 -0.42 -9.14 23.24
N ILE A 7 0.54 -9.93 23.72
CA ILE A 7 1.42 -10.77 22.89
C ILE A 7 0.60 -11.59 21.85
N SER A 8 -0.60 -12.06 22.23
CA SER A 8 -1.54 -12.75 21.34
C SER A 8 -2.07 -11.90 20.17
N SER A 9 -2.28 -10.61 20.39
CA SER A 9 -2.70 -9.67 19.34
C SER A 9 -1.54 -9.24 18.46
N GLN A 10 -0.31 -9.18 18.96
CA GLN A 10 0.87 -8.96 18.12
C GLN A 10 1.15 -10.16 17.21
N GLU A 11 1.16 -11.39 17.72
CA GLU A 11 1.34 -12.62 16.90
C GLU A 11 0.26 -12.75 15.81
N SER A 12 -1.00 -12.43 16.13
CA SER A 12 -2.10 -12.39 15.15
C SER A 12 -1.88 -11.32 14.07
N ILE A 13 -1.37 -10.15 14.45
CA ILE A 13 -1.02 -9.06 13.53
C ILE A 13 0.15 -9.47 12.62
N PHE A 14 1.19 -10.09 13.17
CA PHE A 14 2.34 -10.58 12.39
C PHE A 14 1.94 -11.64 11.37
N GLY A 15 1.14 -12.62 11.79
CA GLY A 15 0.58 -13.64 10.90
C GLY A 15 -0.23 -13.00 9.77
N GLY A 16 -1.11 -12.04 10.09
CA GLY A 16 -1.91 -11.32 9.10
C GLY A 16 -1.07 -10.52 8.10
N ILE A 17 -0.04 -9.81 8.55
CA ILE A 17 0.82 -9.00 7.66
C ILE A 17 1.72 -9.90 6.79
N SER A 18 2.21 -11.03 7.32
CA SER A 18 3.01 -11.97 6.53
C SER A 18 2.18 -12.58 5.38
N ILE A 19 0.94 -12.99 5.68
CA ILE A 19 -0.01 -13.47 4.66
C ILE A 19 -0.29 -12.37 3.64
N LEU A 20 -0.51 -11.12 4.09
CA LEU A 20 -0.74 -9.99 3.19
C LEU A 20 0.44 -9.78 2.24
N LYS A 21 1.68 -9.84 2.73
CA LYS A 21 2.88 -9.70 1.89
C LYS A 21 2.96 -10.79 0.81
N GLU A 22 2.67 -12.04 1.17
CA GLU A 22 2.69 -13.17 0.22
C GLU A 22 1.60 -13.00 -0.85
N ASN A 23 0.38 -12.66 -0.43
CA ASN A 23 -0.74 -12.38 -1.33
C ASN A 23 -0.42 -11.21 -2.27
N LEU A 24 0.18 -10.13 -1.78
CA LEU A 24 0.57 -8.97 -2.59
C LEU A 24 1.66 -9.32 -3.61
N THR A 25 2.62 -10.17 -3.24
CA THR A 25 3.66 -10.62 -4.18
C THR A 25 3.05 -11.43 -5.31
N ALA A 26 2.10 -12.32 -5.01
CA ALA A 26 1.34 -13.05 -6.02
C ALA A 26 0.51 -12.10 -6.89
N LEU A 27 -0.18 -11.13 -6.29
CA LEU A 27 -1.01 -10.15 -6.99
C LEU A 27 -0.21 -9.26 -7.93
N ILE A 28 1.01 -8.83 -7.55
CA ILE A 28 1.92 -8.10 -8.45
C ILE A 28 2.32 -8.96 -9.64
N LYS A 29 2.63 -10.24 -9.40
CA LYS A 29 2.98 -11.16 -10.48
C LYS A 29 1.82 -11.32 -11.46
N GLU A 30 0.60 -11.44 -10.95
CA GLU A 30 -0.61 -11.48 -11.78
C GLU A 30 -0.86 -10.17 -12.52
N PHE A 31 -0.63 -9.03 -11.87
CA PHE A 31 -0.76 -7.71 -12.45
C PHE A 31 0.22 -7.50 -13.63
N LYS A 32 1.51 -7.81 -13.42
CA LYS A 32 2.53 -7.78 -14.47
C LYS A 32 2.20 -8.72 -15.62
N LYS A 33 1.80 -9.95 -15.30
CA LYS A 33 1.37 -10.94 -16.29
C LYS A 33 0.17 -10.46 -17.09
N ALA A 34 -0.82 -9.84 -16.46
CA ALA A 34 -1.99 -9.30 -17.13
C ALA A 34 -1.63 -8.20 -18.15
N ILE A 35 -0.60 -7.39 -17.84
CA ILE A 35 -0.04 -6.39 -18.74
C ILE A 35 0.67 -7.07 -19.92
N GLU A 36 1.57 -8.02 -19.64
CA GLU A 36 2.33 -8.77 -20.67
C GLU A 36 1.42 -9.55 -21.62
N GLU A 37 0.37 -10.17 -21.11
CA GLU A 37 -0.60 -10.94 -21.89
C GLU A 37 -1.59 -10.07 -22.67
N HIS A 38 -1.47 -8.73 -22.61
CA HIS A 38 -2.43 -7.79 -23.18
C HIS A 38 -3.87 -8.16 -22.86
N THR A 39 -4.13 -8.62 -21.62
CA THR A 39 -5.45 -9.14 -21.27
C THR A 39 -6.54 -8.12 -21.54
N LYS A 40 -7.74 -8.61 -21.95
CA LYS A 40 -8.91 -7.75 -22.17
C LYS A 40 -9.07 -6.79 -20.99
N THR A 41 -9.23 -5.50 -21.30
CA THR A 41 -9.26 -4.37 -20.33
C THR A 41 -10.09 -4.68 -19.08
N ARG A 42 -11.20 -5.42 -19.19
CA ARG A 42 -12.04 -5.83 -18.06
C ARG A 42 -11.29 -6.63 -16.97
N LYS A 43 -10.50 -7.64 -17.35
CA LYS A 43 -9.77 -8.48 -16.37
C LYS A 43 -8.71 -7.66 -15.64
N TYR A 44 -7.94 -6.88 -16.39
CA TYR A 44 -6.96 -5.96 -15.84
C TYR A 44 -7.58 -4.94 -14.88
N ASN A 45 -8.70 -4.33 -15.27
CA ASN A 45 -9.39 -3.34 -14.44
C ASN A 45 -9.88 -3.96 -13.12
N ASN A 46 -10.30 -5.22 -13.12
CA ASN A 46 -10.67 -5.92 -11.89
C ASN A 46 -9.46 -6.12 -10.98
N LEU A 47 -8.31 -6.53 -11.53
CA LEU A 47 -7.05 -6.63 -10.77
C LEU A 47 -6.66 -5.28 -10.14
N CYS A 48 -6.80 -4.18 -10.88
CA CYS A 48 -6.55 -2.85 -10.33
C CYS A 48 -7.45 -2.54 -9.12
N VAL A 49 -8.74 -2.90 -9.19
CA VAL A 49 -9.69 -2.69 -8.10
C VAL A 49 -9.33 -3.54 -6.87
N GLU A 50 -8.92 -4.79 -7.08
CA GLU A 50 -8.47 -5.68 -6.01
C GLU A 50 -7.21 -5.12 -5.31
N ILE A 51 -6.22 -4.67 -6.09
CA ILE A 51 -5.00 -4.03 -5.56
C ILE A 51 -5.34 -2.80 -4.71
N ILE A 52 -6.23 -1.92 -5.19
CA ILE A 52 -6.64 -0.72 -4.44
C ILE A 52 -7.31 -1.11 -3.13
N ARG A 53 -8.18 -2.12 -3.14
CA ARG A 53 -8.86 -2.60 -1.94
C ARG A 53 -7.87 -3.13 -0.90
N ASP A 54 -6.84 -3.84 -1.33
CA ASP A 54 -5.78 -4.31 -0.43
C ASP A 54 -4.98 -3.15 0.16
N MET A 55 -4.67 -2.12 -0.63
CA MET A 55 -4.03 -0.89 -0.15
C MET A 55 -4.90 -0.18 0.89
N GLU A 56 -6.21 -0.07 0.66
CA GLU A 56 -7.16 0.53 1.60
C GLU A 56 -7.21 -0.25 2.93
N ASN A 57 -7.31 -1.57 2.86
CA ASN A 57 -7.28 -2.44 4.05
C ASN A 57 -6.00 -2.26 4.86
N LEU A 58 -4.85 -2.21 4.17
CA LEU A 58 -3.56 -2.02 4.82
C LEU A 58 -3.43 -0.62 5.43
N SER A 59 -3.84 0.42 4.70
CA SER A 59 -3.82 1.79 5.23
C SER A 59 -4.69 1.94 6.49
N ALA A 60 -5.85 1.26 6.54
CA ALA A 60 -6.72 1.26 7.70
C ALA A 60 -6.04 0.65 8.94
N PHE A 61 -5.09 -0.25 8.75
CA PHE A 61 -4.23 -0.74 9.83
C PHE A 61 -3.20 0.30 10.24
N TYR A 62 -2.43 0.87 9.31
CA TYR A 62 -1.42 1.91 9.63
C TYR A 62 -2.02 3.15 10.30
N PHE A 63 -3.23 3.58 9.92
CA PHE A 63 -3.92 4.71 10.56
C PHE A 63 -4.27 4.46 12.04
N LYS A 64 -4.30 3.21 12.50
CA LYS A 64 -4.51 2.87 13.92
C LYS A 64 -3.25 3.01 14.74
N LEU A 65 -2.07 3.05 14.12
CA LEU A 65 -0.80 3.23 14.83
C LEU A 65 -0.74 4.64 15.39
N LYS A 66 -0.45 4.73 16.69
CA LYS A 66 -0.27 6.00 17.42
C LYS A 66 1.14 6.17 17.98
N ASN A 67 1.91 5.09 17.95
CA ASN A 67 3.30 5.05 18.38
C ASN A 67 4.16 4.48 17.25
N PRO A 68 5.47 4.76 17.25
CA PRO A 68 6.40 4.14 16.33
C PRO A 68 6.28 2.61 16.34
N ILE A 69 6.53 1.99 15.19
CA ILE A 69 6.64 0.54 15.10
C ILE A 69 7.94 0.14 15.80
N GLU A 70 7.92 -0.46 16.99
CA GLU A 70 9.17 -0.87 17.65
C GLU A 70 9.65 -2.25 17.21
N ASP A 71 8.71 -3.10 16.77
CA ASP A 71 9.02 -4.47 16.38
C ASP A 71 9.85 -4.52 15.08
N LYS A 72 11.00 -5.19 15.16
CA LYS A 72 11.96 -5.31 14.06
C LYS A 72 11.38 -6.06 12.87
N GLN A 73 10.64 -7.15 13.10
CA GLN A 73 10.05 -7.93 12.01
C GLN A 73 8.98 -7.11 11.29
N PHE A 74 8.15 -6.36 12.02
CA PHE A 74 7.17 -5.48 11.42
C PHE A 74 7.86 -4.37 10.62
N LYS A 75 8.88 -3.69 11.17
CA LYS A 75 9.69 -2.71 10.40
C LYS A 75 10.21 -3.32 9.09
N ASP A 76 10.76 -4.52 9.14
CA ASP A 76 11.32 -5.20 7.96
C ASP A 76 10.24 -5.57 6.94
N ILE A 77 9.05 -5.97 7.37
CA ILE A 77 7.94 -6.24 6.47
C ILE A 77 7.41 -4.93 5.85
N SER A 78 7.23 -3.87 6.63
CA SER A 78 6.84 -2.55 6.14
C SER A 78 7.79 -2.03 5.06
N LYS A 79 9.11 -2.17 5.27
CA LYS A 79 10.13 -1.83 4.26
C LYS A 79 10.00 -2.66 2.98
N LYS A 80 9.64 -3.93 3.08
CA LYS A 80 9.38 -4.78 1.89
C LYS A 80 8.11 -4.37 1.17
N LEU A 81 7.06 -4.02 1.91
CA LEU A 81 5.81 -3.50 1.35
C LEU A 81 6.02 -2.19 0.60
N ILE A 82 6.82 -1.27 1.13
CA ILE A 82 7.20 -0.02 0.43
C ILE A 82 7.79 -0.34 -0.96
N LYS A 83 8.76 -1.25 -1.04
CA LYS A 83 9.38 -1.63 -2.32
C LYS A 83 8.37 -2.20 -3.32
N ILE A 84 7.46 -3.05 -2.83
CA ILE A 84 6.35 -3.62 -3.60
C ILE A 84 5.45 -2.52 -4.16
N TYR A 85 5.03 -1.57 -3.32
CA TYR A 85 4.11 -0.53 -3.74
C TYR A 85 4.77 0.54 -4.60
N GLN A 86 6.07 0.80 -4.42
CA GLN A 86 6.87 1.62 -5.34
C GLN A 86 6.91 0.99 -6.74
N GLU A 87 7.12 -0.32 -6.84
CA GLU A 87 7.09 -0.99 -8.14
C GLU A 87 5.72 -0.91 -8.82
N ILE A 88 4.63 -1.10 -8.07
CA ILE A 88 3.27 -0.90 -8.58
C ILE A 88 3.08 0.55 -9.04
N ASN A 89 3.54 1.52 -8.24
CA ASN A 89 3.46 2.95 -8.53
C ASN A 89 4.14 3.29 -9.86
N ASP A 90 5.37 2.82 -10.06
CA ASP A 90 6.15 3.05 -11.28
C ASP A 90 5.47 2.48 -12.53
N ILE A 91 4.97 1.24 -12.43
CA ILE A 91 4.26 0.58 -13.53
C ILE A 91 3.01 1.38 -13.89
N SER A 92 2.18 1.72 -12.90
CA SER A 92 0.93 2.45 -13.11
C SER A 92 1.17 3.88 -13.60
N TYR A 93 2.21 4.56 -13.11
CA TYR A 93 2.62 5.88 -13.59
C TYR A 93 2.97 5.84 -15.09
N LYS A 94 3.82 4.90 -15.50
CA LYS A 94 4.19 4.74 -16.91
C LYS A 94 2.95 4.53 -17.78
N ARG A 95 2.05 3.64 -17.35
CA ARG A 95 0.82 3.31 -18.08
C ARG A 95 -0.18 4.46 -18.15
N MET A 96 -0.39 5.23 -17.08
CA MET A 96 -1.33 6.36 -17.13
C MET A 96 -0.86 7.49 -18.08
N ARG A 97 0.43 7.53 -18.42
CA ARG A 97 1.03 8.46 -19.37
C ARG A 97 0.95 7.99 -20.83
N GLU A 98 0.61 6.72 -21.09
CA GLU A 98 0.42 6.18 -22.44
C GLU A 98 -0.80 6.83 -23.13
N ALA A 99 -0.65 7.25 -24.38
CA ALA A 99 -1.69 7.97 -25.12
C ALA A 99 -2.94 7.12 -25.40
N GLU A 100 -2.78 5.82 -25.64
CA GLU A 100 -3.86 4.89 -26.03
C GLU A 100 -4.24 3.88 -24.93
N ASN A 101 -4.16 4.29 -23.67
CA ASN A 101 -4.47 3.40 -22.56
C ASN A 101 -5.97 3.39 -22.19
N LYS A 102 -6.66 2.33 -22.60
CA LYS A 102 -8.09 2.08 -22.29
C LYS A 102 -8.37 1.88 -20.79
N SER A 103 -7.34 1.56 -20.01
CA SER A 103 -7.40 1.35 -18.55
C SER A 103 -6.90 2.56 -17.75
N LYS A 104 -6.61 3.70 -18.41
CA LYS A 104 -5.96 4.87 -17.79
C LYS A 104 -6.55 5.30 -16.46
N LYS A 105 -7.88 5.34 -16.32
CA LYS A 105 -8.55 5.70 -15.06
C LYS A 105 -8.27 4.74 -13.90
N TYR A 106 -7.99 3.47 -14.20
CA TYR A 106 -7.64 2.47 -13.19
C TYR A 106 -6.15 2.57 -12.85
N ASP A 107 -5.29 2.74 -13.86
CA ASP A 107 -3.87 3.00 -13.66
C ASP A 107 -3.63 4.25 -12.80
N GLU A 108 -4.36 5.33 -13.07
CA GLU A 108 -4.30 6.56 -12.28
C GLU A 108 -4.70 6.34 -10.81
N LYS A 109 -5.74 5.55 -10.55
CA LYS A 109 -6.15 5.25 -9.17
C LYS A 109 -5.12 4.37 -8.45
N VAL A 110 -4.58 3.36 -9.12
CA VAL A 110 -3.52 2.51 -8.57
C VAL A 110 -2.26 3.33 -8.29
N PHE A 111 -1.90 4.24 -9.19
CA PHE A 111 -0.81 5.19 -9.00
C PHE A 111 -1.00 6.04 -7.74
N PHE A 112 -2.11 6.77 -7.62
CA PHE A 112 -2.30 7.64 -6.46
C PHE A 112 -2.45 6.85 -5.15
N ALA A 113 -3.15 5.72 -5.16
CA ALA A 113 -3.31 4.89 -3.96
C ALA A 113 -1.97 4.30 -3.48
N SER A 114 -1.13 3.83 -4.40
CA SER A 114 0.20 3.31 -4.07
C SER A 114 1.12 4.40 -3.54
N LEU A 115 1.11 5.59 -4.15
CA LEU A 115 1.89 6.75 -3.69
C LEU A 115 1.53 7.12 -2.24
N ALA A 116 0.24 7.27 -1.97
CA ALA A 116 -0.26 7.59 -0.63
C ALA A 116 0.09 6.50 0.40
N LEU A 117 -0.04 5.23 0.04
CA LEU A 117 0.29 4.14 0.95
C LEU A 117 1.78 4.10 1.29
N VAL A 118 2.67 4.31 0.30
CA VAL A 118 4.11 4.40 0.54
C VAL A 118 4.42 5.52 1.54
N GLU A 119 3.81 6.69 1.37
CA GLU A 119 3.96 7.82 2.30
C GLU A 119 3.51 7.47 3.72
N ILE A 120 2.32 6.86 3.87
CA ILE A 120 1.80 6.44 5.18
C ILE A 120 2.73 5.45 5.87
N ILE A 121 3.28 4.48 5.12
CA ILE A 121 4.18 3.48 5.69
C ILE A 121 5.52 4.13 6.07
N ASN A 122 6.08 5.00 5.22
CA ASN A 122 7.31 5.74 5.52
C ASN A 122 7.16 6.57 6.80
N PHE A 123 6.07 7.33 6.90
CA PHE A 123 5.76 8.07 8.12
C PHE A 123 5.68 7.14 9.33
N SER A 124 5.02 5.99 9.20
CA SER A 124 4.88 5.03 10.30
C SER A 124 6.20 4.37 10.75
N LEU A 125 7.22 4.41 9.88
CA LEU A 125 8.58 3.92 10.16
C LEU A 125 9.51 5.01 10.70
N ASP A 126 9.11 6.28 10.62
CA ASP A 126 9.86 7.39 11.17
C ASP A 126 9.47 7.58 12.65
N ASP A 127 10.38 7.16 13.53
CA ASP A 127 10.14 7.16 14.97
C ASP A 127 9.93 8.58 15.52
N ASP A 128 10.59 9.60 14.95
CA ASP A 128 10.50 10.97 15.43
C ASP A 128 9.19 11.62 14.97
N LEU A 129 8.83 11.48 13.70
CA LEU A 129 7.55 11.94 13.17
C LEU A 129 6.37 11.29 13.90
N MET A 130 6.42 9.98 14.13
CA MET A 130 5.35 9.26 14.85
C MET A 130 5.20 9.75 16.29
N LYS A 131 6.30 10.02 17.01
CA LYS A 131 6.26 10.57 18.37
C LYS A 131 5.71 11.99 18.39
N THR A 132 6.13 12.83 17.46
CA THR A 132 5.71 14.24 17.41
C THR A 132 4.24 14.39 17.00
N MET A 133 3.78 13.59 16.05
CA MET A 133 2.47 13.78 15.41
C MET A 133 1.39 12.81 15.93
N GLY A 134 1.77 11.76 16.66
CA GLY A 134 0.83 10.80 17.24
C GLY A 134 0.15 9.89 16.22
N GLY A 135 0.84 9.59 15.11
CA GLY A 135 0.33 8.76 14.02
C GLY A 135 -0.22 9.53 12.83
N TYR A 136 -0.40 8.81 11.72
CA TYR A 136 -0.90 9.40 10.47
C TYR A 136 -2.42 9.64 10.56
N LYS A 137 -2.90 10.75 9.99
CA LYS A 137 -4.34 11.07 9.96
C LYS A 137 -5.05 10.20 8.93
N LYS A 138 -6.18 9.61 9.30
CA LYS A 138 -7.00 8.84 8.36
C LYS A 138 -7.38 9.70 7.15
N ALA A 139 -7.19 9.16 5.95
CA ALA A 139 -7.47 9.84 4.69
C ALA A 139 -7.96 8.84 3.63
N ASN A 140 -8.62 9.34 2.57
CA ASN A 140 -8.82 8.58 1.35
C ASN A 140 -7.49 8.49 0.58
N LEU A 141 -7.06 7.29 0.21
CA LEU A 141 -5.74 7.11 -0.41
C LEU A 141 -5.61 7.80 -1.77
N ILE A 142 -6.66 7.80 -2.60
CA ILE A 142 -6.60 8.40 -3.93
C ILE A 142 -6.51 9.92 -3.81
N GLU A 143 -7.32 10.51 -2.92
CA GLU A 143 -7.28 11.96 -2.68
C GLU A 143 -5.94 12.39 -2.07
N LEU A 144 -5.45 11.66 -1.06
CA LEU A 144 -4.14 11.92 -0.46
C LEU A 144 -3.01 11.81 -1.50
N GLY A 145 -3.04 10.79 -2.35
CA GLY A 145 -2.05 10.59 -3.40
C GLY A 145 -2.02 11.74 -4.41
N LYS A 146 -3.18 12.32 -4.73
CA LYS A 146 -3.24 13.52 -5.57
C LYS A 146 -2.57 14.71 -4.89
N THR A 147 -2.89 14.97 -3.62
CA THR A 147 -2.27 16.05 -2.84
C THR A 147 -0.76 15.90 -2.71
N ILE A 148 -0.23 14.67 -2.63
CA ILE A 148 1.23 14.42 -2.57
C ILE A 148 1.91 14.68 -3.92
N TYR A 149 1.20 14.40 -5.02
CA TYR A 149 1.76 14.51 -6.36
C TYR A 149 1.77 15.96 -6.90
N GLU A 150 0.86 16.81 -6.41
CA GLU A 150 0.76 18.23 -6.73
C GLU A 150 1.89 19.07 -6.09
#